data_AF-A0A2M6WL87-F1
#
_entry.id   AF-A0A2M6WL87-F1
#
_cell.length_a   1.000
_cell.length_b   1.000
_cell.length_c   1.000
_cell.angle_alpha   90.00
_cell.angle_beta   90.00
_cell.angle_gamma   90.00
#
_symmetry.space_group_name_H-M   'P 1'
#
loop_
_entity.id
_entity.type
_entity.pdbx_description
1 polymer ?
#
loop_
_entity_poly.entity_id
_entity_poly.type
_entity_poly.pdbx_seq_one_letter_code
_entity_poly.pdbx_strand_id
1 'polypeptide(L)'
;MIAKIAQLLSYHPYVTTAKISVALNSAAAILLFACLFFYFYRKYFWKNQAARELFWLVNIIFAFIIFVKFIIGVLYQGYIPELTFFFAIPSPKLLGFGWLLTATGVFLFFLYFRKKIESLSTSKFLAILFAVFFIFSVSVAGIREGAVSIADPFTRVYWEYTGNIPLISSAKNFLHDYITLEPRLARHSITHPPGYSLLLYFFHKL
;
A
#
# COMPACT_ATOMS: atom_id res chain seq x y z
N MET A 1 -35.03 0.30 -6.75
CA MET A 1 -33.76 0.46 -7.51
C MET A 1 -32.67 -0.51 -7.02
N ILE A 2 -32.36 -0.54 -5.72
CA ILE A 2 -31.38 -1.47 -5.12
C ILE A 2 -31.72 -2.95 -5.39
N ALA A 3 -32.99 -3.35 -5.26
CA ALA A 3 -33.43 -4.72 -5.55
C ALA A 3 -33.25 -5.14 -7.03
N LYS A 4 -33.40 -4.21 -7.98
CA LYS A 4 -33.21 -4.46 -9.42
C LYS A 4 -31.73 -4.59 -9.79
N ILE A 5 -30.86 -3.81 -9.14
CA ILE A 5 -29.40 -3.93 -9.29
C ILE A 5 -28.91 -5.25 -8.71
N ALA A 6 -29.41 -5.65 -7.54
CA ALA A 6 -29.11 -6.95 -6.94
C ALA A 6 -29.54 -8.13 -7.84
N GLN A 7 -30.71 -8.02 -8.48
CA GLN A 7 -31.24 -9.03 -9.40
C GLN A 7 -30.42 -9.15 -10.71
N LEU A 8 -29.93 -8.02 -11.25
CA LEU A 8 -29.02 -7.98 -12.41
C LEU A 8 -27.65 -8.55 -12.08
N LEU A 9 -27.14 -8.30 -10.87
CA LEU A 9 -25.86 -8.84 -10.41
C LEU A 9 -25.94 -10.34 -10.07
N SER A 10 -27.10 -10.84 -9.61
CA SER A 10 -27.31 -12.26 -9.33
C SER A 10 -27.40 -13.15 -10.58
N TYR A 11 -27.60 -12.55 -11.77
CA TYR A 11 -27.62 -13.29 -13.04
C TYR A 11 -26.22 -13.60 -13.59
N HIS A 12 -25.17 -12.96 -13.04
CA HIS A 12 -23.80 -13.33 -13.32
C HIS A 12 -23.31 -14.33 -12.27
N PRO A 13 -22.96 -15.59 -12.64
CA PRO A 13 -22.53 -16.62 -11.69
C PRO A 13 -21.21 -16.28 -10.96
N TYR A 14 -20.61 -15.13 -11.27
CA TYR A 14 -19.30 -14.68 -10.78
C TYR A 14 -19.37 -13.53 -9.76
N VAL A 15 -20.56 -12.95 -9.55
CA VAL A 15 -20.78 -11.89 -8.54
C VAL A 15 -21.32 -12.55 -7.28
N THR A 16 -20.40 -12.89 -6.37
CA THR A 16 -20.77 -13.49 -5.09
C THR A 16 -21.30 -12.43 -4.13
N THR A 17 -22.14 -12.86 -3.19
CA THR A 17 -22.61 -12.03 -2.06
C THR A 17 -21.44 -11.42 -1.28
N ALA A 18 -20.32 -12.14 -1.17
CA ALA A 18 -19.08 -11.63 -0.59
C ALA A 18 -18.49 -10.44 -1.36
N LYS A 19 -18.41 -10.51 -2.70
CA LYS A 19 -17.93 -9.39 -3.54
C LYS A 19 -18.83 -8.16 -3.40
N ILE A 20 -20.15 -8.35 -3.34
CA ILE A 20 -21.11 -7.24 -3.15
C ILE A 20 -20.93 -6.60 -1.76
N SER A 21 -20.79 -7.40 -0.70
CA SER A 21 -20.56 -6.89 0.66
C SER A 21 -19.26 -6.08 0.75
N VAL A 22 -18.18 -6.59 0.17
CA VAL A 22 -16.89 -5.88 0.09
C VAL A 22 -17.04 -4.57 -0.70
N ALA A 23 -17.76 -4.58 -1.83
CA ALA A 23 -18.01 -3.39 -2.63
C ALA A 23 -18.76 -2.31 -1.85
N LEU A 24 -19.80 -2.69 -1.10
CA LEU A 24 -20.60 -1.78 -0.28
C LEU A 24 -19.79 -1.18 0.87
N ASN A 25 -19.03 -2.00 1.60
CA ASN A 25 -18.16 -1.52 2.68
C ASN A 25 -17.07 -0.56 2.16
N SER A 26 -16.50 -0.89 1.00
CA SER A 26 -15.49 -0.05 0.34
C SER A 26 -16.10 1.29 -0.10
N ALA A 27 -17.32 1.28 -0.64
CA ALA A 27 -18.02 2.50 -1.05
C ALA A 27 -18.35 3.40 0.16
N ALA A 28 -18.79 2.81 1.28
CA ALA A 28 -19.07 3.55 2.51
C ALA A 28 -17.80 4.22 3.08
N ALA A 29 -16.69 3.50 3.12
CA ALA A 29 -15.40 4.04 3.58
C ALA A 29 -14.90 5.19 2.70
N ILE A 30 -15.01 5.05 1.37
CA ILE A 30 -14.67 6.14 0.44
C ILE A 30 -15.57 7.34 0.64
N LEU A 31 -16.87 7.13 0.80
CA LEU A 31 -17.80 8.24 0.99
C LEU A 31 -17.42 9.04 2.24
N LEU A 32 -17.13 8.34 3.34
CA LEU A 32 -16.66 8.98 4.57
C LEU A 32 -15.37 9.78 4.35
N PHE A 33 -14.37 9.16 3.72
CA PHE A 33 -13.10 9.83 3.39
C PHE A 33 -13.33 11.07 2.51
N ALA A 34 -14.12 10.95 1.44
CA ALA A 34 -14.42 12.02 0.51
C ALA A 34 -15.14 13.19 1.22
N CYS A 35 -16.09 12.90 2.11
CA CYS A 35 -16.77 13.91 2.93
C CYS A 35 -15.80 14.64 3.86
N LEU A 36 -14.94 13.92 4.58
CA LEU A 36 -13.94 14.52 5.47
C LEU A 36 -12.92 15.34 4.69
N PHE A 37 -12.39 14.79 3.59
CA PHE A 37 -11.45 15.48 2.72
C PHE A 37 -12.06 16.74 2.14
N PHE A 38 -13.28 16.68 1.59
CA PHE A 38 -13.98 17.85 1.06
C PHE A 38 -14.20 18.91 2.15
N TYR A 39 -14.64 18.51 3.34
CA TYR A 39 -14.85 19.43 4.47
C TYR A 39 -13.56 20.18 4.83
N PHE A 40 -12.46 19.47 5.08
CA PHE A 40 -11.19 20.09 5.44
C PHE A 40 -10.60 20.89 4.28
N TYR A 41 -10.65 20.37 3.07
CA TYR A 41 -10.16 21.07 1.89
C TYR A 41 -10.90 22.39 1.69
N ARG A 42 -12.23 22.36 1.81
CA ARG A 42 -13.05 23.56 1.71
C ARG A 42 -12.73 24.56 2.82
N LYS A 43 -12.54 24.10 4.05
CA LYS A 43 -12.22 24.96 5.20
C LYS A 43 -10.89 25.71 5.03
N TYR A 44 -9.86 25.04 4.53
CA TYR A 44 -8.50 25.59 4.52
C TYR A 44 -8.06 26.18 3.18
N PHE A 45 -8.54 25.66 2.04
CA PHE A 45 -7.97 25.97 0.73
C PHE A 45 -8.96 26.60 -0.26
N TRP A 46 -10.27 26.62 0.02
CA TRP A 46 -11.29 27.03 -0.95
C TRP A 46 -11.23 28.49 -1.38
N LYS A 47 -10.60 29.37 -0.60
CA LYS A 47 -10.45 30.78 -0.98
C LYS A 47 -9.48 30.96 -2.16
N ASN A 48 -8.52 30.04 -2.33
CA ASN A 48 -7.56 30.07 -3.43
C ASN A 48 -8.16 29.44 -4.70
N GLN A 49 -8.15 30.18 -5.82
CA GLN A 49 -8.72 29.73 -7.09
C GLN A 49 -7.99 28.51 -7.66
N ALA A 50 -6.66 28.55 -7.75
CA ALA A 50 -5.86 27.45 -8.27
C ALA A 50 -6.05 26.17 -7.43
N ALA A 51 -6.20 26.30 -6.11
CA ALA A 51 -6.52 25.17 -5.24
C ALA A 51 -7.90 24.57 -5.58
N ARG A 52 -8.93 25.40 -5.79
CA ARG A 52 -10.26 24.90 -6.21
C ARG A 52 -10.22 24.17 -7.55
N GLU A 53 -9.51 24.71 -8.54
CA GLU A 53 -9.38 24.08 -9.86
C GLU A 53 -8.65 22.74 -9.77
N LEU A 54 -7.53 22.71 -9.02
CA LEU A 54 -6.78 21.48 -8.76
C LEU A 54 -7.63 20.45 -8.01
N PHE A 55 -8.43 20.88 -7.02
CA PHE A 55 -9.36 20.01 -6.31
C PHE A 55 -10.30 19.29 -7.27
N TRP A 56 -10.97 20.02 -8.16
CA TRP A 56 -11.91 19.40 -9.10
C TRP A 56 -11.22 18.46 -10.06
N LEU A 57 -10.08 18.86 -10.63
CA LEU A 57 -9.30 18.01 -11.53
C LEU A 57 -8.92 16.68 -10.85
N VAL A 58 -8.34 16.76 -9.64
CA VAL A 58 -7.91 15.57 -8.89
C VAL A 58 -9.09 14.69 -8.52
N ASN A 59 -10.21 15.26 -8.07
CA ASN A 59 -11.38 14.47 -7.69
C ASN A 59 -12.05 13.78 -8.89
N ILE A 60 -12.08 14.42 -10.06
CA ILE A 60 -12.60 13.80 -11.30
C ILE A 60 -11.72 12.62 -11.70
N ILE A 61 -10.40 12.80 -11.74
CA ILE A 61 -9.45 11.73 -12.05
C ILE A 61 -9.58 10.60 -11.04
N PHE A 62 -9.68 10.93 -9.75
CA PHE A 62 -9.81 9.96 -8.67
C PHE A 62 -11.14 9.18 -8.76
N ALA A 63 -12.26 9.85 -9.02
CA ALA A 63 -13.56 9.22 -9.22
C ALA A 63 -13.55 8.28 -10.44
N PHE A 64 -12.90 8.68 -11.53
CA PHE A 64 -12.72 7.83 -12.70
C PHE A 64 -11.91 6.57 -12.39
N ILE A 65 -10.78 6.70 -11.67
CA ILE A 65 -9.96 5.56 -11.23
C ILE A 65 -10.78 4.62 -10.32
N ILE A 66 -11.55 5.18 -9.37
CA ILE A 66 -12.45 4.42 -8.50
C ILE A 66 -13.46 3.62 -9.33
N PHE A 67 -14.09 4.27 -10.30
CA PHE A 67 -15.08 3.64 -11.16
C PHE A 67 -14.49 2.48 -11.97
N VAL A 68 -13.35 2.69 -12.64
CA VAL A 68 -12.66 1.64 -13.40
C VAL A 68 -12.30 0.46 -12.49
N LYS A 69 -11.78 0.71 -11.29
CA LYS A 69 -11.45 -0.35 -10.33
C LYS A 69 -12.69 -1.10 -9.84
N PHE A 70 -13.78 -0.40 -9.59
CA PHE A 70 -15.06 -1.01 -9.25
C PHE A 70 -15.52 -1.98 -10.35
N ILE A 71 -15.47 -1.56 -11.61
CA ILE A 71 -15.79 -2.42 -12.75
C ILE A 71 -14.87 -3.65 -12.77
N ILE A 72 -13.55 -3.46 -12.61
CA ILE A 72 -12.58 -4.56 -12.58
C ILE A 72 -12.89 -5.55 -11.46
N GLY A 73 -13.04 -5.13 -10.20
CA GLY A 73 -13.20 -6.11 -9.12
C GLY A 73 -14.56 -6.83 -9.11
N VAL A 74 -15.59 -6.24 -9.74
CA VAL A 74 -16.90 -6.90 -9.91
C VAL A 74 -16.85 -7.89 -11.07
N LEU A 75 -16.24 -7.52 -12.20
CA LEU A 75 -16.28 -8.32 -13.43
C LEU A 75 -15.09 -9.28 -13.61
N TYR A 76 -13.93 -9.01 -12.99
CA TYR A 76 -12.74 -9.84 -13.12
C TYR A 76 -12.79 -11.05 -12.19
N GLN A 77 -12.60 -12.24 -12.78
CA GLN A 77 -12.74 -13.52 -12.06
C GLN A 77 -11.60 -13.76 -11.06
N GLY A 78 -10.37 -13.37 -11.39
CA GLY A 78 -9.20 -13.51 -10.52
C GLY A 78 -9.10 -12.45 -9.41
N TYR A 79 -10.14 -11.65 -9.21
CA TYR A 79 -10.13 -10.61 -8.19
C TYR A 79 -10.25 -11.23 -6.80
N ILE A 80 -9.19 -11.08 -5.99
CA ILE A 80 -9.11 -11.60 -4.62
C ILE A 80 -10.11 -10.82 -3.74
N PRO A 81 -11.19 -11.45 -3.23
CA PRO A 81 -12.27 -10.76 -2.51
C PRO A 81 -11.80 -10.07 -1.22
N GLU A 82 -10.68 -10.51 -0.64
CA GLU A 82 -10.08 -9.86 0.53
C GLU A 82 -9.45 -8.49 0.21
N LEU A 83 -9.27 -8.16 -1.06
CA LEU A 83 -8.85 -6.84 -1.51
C LEU A 83 -10.12 -6.00 -1.72
N THR A 84 -10.39 -5.06 -0.84
CA THR A 84 -11.37 -3.99 -1.13
C THR A 84 -10.94 -3.24 -2.40
N PHE A 85 -11.91 -2.64 -3.09
CA PHE A 85 -11.82 -2.12 -4.47
C PHE A 85 -10.79 -0.99 -4.73
N PHE A 86 -9.94 -0.67 -3.76
CA PHE A 86 -9.13 0.53 -3.72
C PHE A 86 -7.67 0.25 -3.40
N PHE A 87 -7.02 -0.57 -4.23
CA PHE A 87 -5.58 -0.90 -4.19
C PHE A 87 -4.59 0.29 -4.13
N ALA A 88 -5.06 1.55 -4.22
CA ALA A 88 -4.21 2.75 -4.10
C ALA A 88 -4.34 3.46 -2.74
N ILE A 89 -5.34 3.11 -1.93
CA ILE A 89 -5.42 3.49 -0.52
C ILE A 89 -5.25 2.17 0.22
N PRO A 90 -4.19 2.00 1.02
CA PRO A 90 -3.93 0.72 1.65
C PRO A 90 -5.18 0.39 2.43
N SER A 91 -5.92 -0.60 1.94
CA SER A 91 -7.26 -0.82 2.41
C SER A 91 -7.14 -1.87 3.50
N PRO A 92 -7.18 -1.43 4.75
CA PRO A 92 -6.92 -2.35 5.83
C PRO A 92 -8.01 -3.41 5.84
N LYS A 93 -7.62 -4.67 6.01
CA LYS A 93 -8.51 -5.60 6.69
C LYS A 93 -8.86 -5.01 8.06
N LEU A 94 -9.95 -5.43 8.71
CA LEU A 94 -10.28 -4.92 10.05
C LEU A 94 -9.08 -4.97 11.03
N LEU A 95 -8.25 -6.02 10.92
CA LEU A 95 -7.00 -6.21 11.67
C LEU A 95 -5.89 -5.19 11.34
N GLY A 96 -5.93 -4.61 10.14
CA GLY A 96 -5.01 -3.60 9.62
C GLY A 96 -5.38 -2.16 9.98
N PHE A 97 -6.57 -1.91 10.55
CA PHE A 97 -7.07 -0.55 10.74
C PHE A 97 -6.25 0.25 11.76
N GLY A 98 -5.78 -0.41 12.83
CA GLY A 98 -4.85 0.20 13.79
C GLY A 98 -3.56 0.67 13.14
N TRP A 99 -3.03 -0.09 12.18
CA TRP A 99 -1.83 0.26 11.43
C TRP A 99 -2.04 1.47 10.51
N LEU A 100 -3.21 1.57 9.86
CA LEU A 100 -3.58 2.75 9.08
C LEU A 100 -3.68 4.00 9.96
N LEU A 101 -4.28 3.89 11.16
CA LEU A 101 -4.37 4.99 12.11
C LEU A 101 -2.99 5.43 12.60
N THR A 102 -2.09 4.49 12.90
CA THR A 102 -0.71 4.79 13.29
C THR A 102 0.04 5.49 12.15
N ALA A 103 -0.02 4.97 10.92
CA ALA A 103 0.63 5.60 9.76
C ALA A 103 0.14 7.04 9.55
N THR A 104 -1.18 7.24 9.61
CA THR A 104 -1.82 8.55 9.48
C THR A 104 -1.43 9.47 10.63
N GLY A 105 -1.47 8.97 11.87
CA GLY A 105 -1.12 9.71 13.07
C GLY A 105 0.33 10.18 13.08
N VAL A 106 1.28 9.33 12.68
CA VAL A 106 2.70 9.67 12.57
C VAL A 106 2.92 10.73 11.48
N PHE A 107 2.26 10.59 10.33
CA PHE A 107 2.34 11.58 9.26
C PHE A 107 1.79 12.95 9.70
N LEU A 108 0.61 12.96 10.34
CA LEU A 108 0.01 14.18 10.86
C LEU A 108 0.85 14.80 12.00
N PHE A 109 1.42 13.98 12.88
CA PHE A 109 2.35 14.42 13.91
C PHE A 109 3.56 15.12 13.30
N PHE A 110 4.19 14.48 12.30
CA PHE A 110 5.32 15.07 11.60
C PHE A 110 4.96 16.40 10.94
N LEU A 111 3.83 16.48 10.25
CA LEU A 111 3.36 17.72 9.62
C LEU A 111 3.07 18.82 10.66
N TYR A 112 2.41 18.48 11.75
CA TYR A 112 2.04 19.43 12.81
C TYR A 112 3.28 19.99 13.51
N PHE A 113 4.25 19.15 13.85
CA PHE A 113 5.47 19.54 14.54
C PHE A 113 6.64 19.87 13.60
N ARG A 114 6.43 19.88 12.27
CA ARG A 114 7.47 20.03 11.25
C ARG A 114 8.46 21.14 11.57
N LYS A 115 7.96 22.38 11.78
CA LYS A 115 8.81 23.55 12.04
C LYS A 115 9.67 23.37 13.29
N LYS A 116 9.12 22.75 14.34
CA LYS A 116 9.84 22.47 15.58
C LYS A 116 10.91 21.40 15.35
N ILE A 117 10.59 20.34 14.63
CA ILE A 117 11.52 19.25 14.28
C ILE A 117 12.68 19.80 13.44
N GLU A 118 12.39 20.60 12.42
CA GLU A 118 13.38 21.25 11.54
C GLU A 118 14.29 22.24 12.29
N SER A 119 13.83 22.80 13.42
CA SER A 119 14.64 23.71 14.26
C SER A 119 15.61 23.02 15.22
N LEU A 120 15.58 21.68 15.31
CA LEU A 120 16.46 20.93 16.21
C LEU A 120 17.90 20.86 15.67
N SER A 121 18.85 20.60 16.57
CA SER A 121 20.21 20.23 16.19
C SER A 121 20.21 19.04 15.22
N THR A 122 21.15 19.02 14.27
CA THR A 122 21.24 18.00 13.21
C THR A 122 21.06 16.56 13.69
N SER A 123 21.76 16.15 14.77
CA SER A 123 21.66 14.78 15.29
C SER A 123 20.25 14.45 15.80
N LYS A 124 19.58 15.39 16.46
CA LYS A 124 18.19 15.21 16.94
C LYS A 124 17.20 15.22 15.79
N PHE A 125 17.40 16.10 14.81
CA PHE A 125 16.60 16.12 13.58
C PHE A 125 16.67 14.76 12.86
N LEU A 126 17.88 14.26 12.61
CA LEU A 126 18.08 12.98 11.94
C LEU A 126 17.50 11.80 12.74
N ALA A 127 17.67 11.77 14.06
CA ALA A 127 17.11 10.73 14.91
C ALA A 127 15.57 10.73 14.88
N ILE A 128 14.93 11.89 14.98
CA ILE A 128 13.47 12.01 14.89
C ILE A 128 12.98 11.67 13.48
N LEU A 129 13.67 12.13 12.45
CA LEU A 129 13.34 11.83 11.07
C LEU A 129 13.39 10.33 10.82
N PHE A 130 14.46 9.66 11.26
CA PHE A 130 14.59 8.21 11.20
C PHE A 130 13.44 7.52 11.94
N ALA A 131 13.13 7.92 13.17
CA ALA A 131 12.04 7.33 13.95
C ALA A 131 10.67 7.50 13.27
N VAL A 132 10.37 8.70 12.76
CA VAL A 132 9.13 8.99 12.02
C VAL A 132 9.03 8.10 10.78
N PHE A 133 10.09 8.05 9.95
CA PHE A 133 10.09 7.21 8.75
C PHE A 133 9.98 5.74 9.09
N PHE A 134 10.72 5.27 10.10
CA PHE A 134 10.68 3.87 10.52
C PHE A 134 9.27 3.47 10.96
N ILE A 135 8.66 4.21 11.88
CA ILE A 135 7.31 3.90 12.38
C ILE A 135 6.29 4.01 11.25
N PHE A 136 6.41 5.03 10.39
CA PHE A 136 5.53 5.18 9.23
C PHE A 136 5.64 3.99 8.27
N SER A 137 6.85 3.59 7.87
CA SER A 137 7.09 2.46 6.97
C SER A 137 6.60 1.13 7.55
N VAL A 138 6.90 0.85 8.82
CA VAL A 138 6.40 -0.35 9.53
C VAL A 138 4.87 -0.34 9.58
N SER A 139 4.28 0.82 9.86
CA SER A 139 2.83 0.96 9.90
C SER A 139 2.19 0.72 8.54
N VAL A 140 2.77 1.28 7.46
CA VAL A 140 2.32 1.06 6.08
C VAL A 140 2.42 -0.41 5.69
N ALA A 141 3.51 -1.09 6.05
CA ALA A 141 3.68 -2.52 5.81
C ALA A 141 2.60 -3.36 6.53
N GLY A 142 2.22 -2.94 7.74
CA GLY A 142 1.18 -3.61 8.53
C GLY A 142 -0.27 -3.35 8.09
N ILE A 143 -0.55 -2.45 7.14
CA ILE A 143 -1.94 -2.08 6.82
C ILE A 143 -2.73 -3.27 6.26
N ARG A 144 -2.10 -4.20 5.54
CA ARG A 144 -2.83 -5.28 4.84
C ARG A 144 -3.25 -6.44 5.76
N GLU A 145 -2.30 -7.09 6.44
CA GLU A 145 -2.55 -8.25 7.32
C GLU A 145 -1.97 -8.06 8.73
N GLY A 146 -1.71 -6.80 9.14
CA GLY A 146 -1.07 -6.52 10.41
C GLY A 146 0.38 -6.99 10.46
N ALA A 147 0.81 -7.52 11.61
CA ALA A 147 2.19 -7.94 11.82
C ALA A 147 2.67 -9.02 10.84
N VAL A 148 1.76 -9.85 10.32
CA VAL A 148 2.08 -10.86 9.31
C VAL A 148 2.61 -10.21 8.03
N SER A 149 2.03 -9.09 7.59
CA SER A 149 2.52 -8.35 6.40
C SER A 149 3.89 -7.72 6.60
N ILE A 150 4.30 -7.47 7.85
CA ILE A 150 5.64 -6.96 8.17
C ILE A 150 6.67 -8.09 8.01
N ALA A 151 6.30 -9.31 8.39
CA ALA A 151 7.15 -10.49 8.29
C ALA A 151 7.17 -11.11 6.87
N ASP A 152 6.14 -10.86 6.06
CA ASP A 152 5.93 -11.45 4.73
C ASP A 152 7.15 -11.35 3.79
N PRO A 153 7.85 -10.19 3.70
CA PRO A 153 9.07 -10.08 2.89
C PRO A 153 10.20 -11.02 3.34
N PHE A 154 10.18 -11.44 4.60
CA PHE A 154 11.20 -12.31 5.20
C PHE A 154 10.84 -13.79 5.15
N THR A 155 9.58 -14.13 4.88
CA THR A 155 9.10 -15.52 4.86
C THR A 155 8.75 -16.01 3.45
N ARG A 156 8.46 -15.11 2.50
CA ARG A 156 8.14 -15.46 1.11
C ARG A 156 9.38 -15.69 0.25
N VAL A 157 10.17 -16.69 0.61
CA VAL A 157 11.43 -17.05 -0.08
C VAL A 157 11.27 -17.27 -1.60
N TYR A 158 10.10 -17.72 -2.06
CA TYR A 158 9.86 -17.88 -3.50
C TYR A 158 9.67 -16.53 -4.24
N TRP A 159 9.14 -15.52 -3.55
CA TRP A 159 8.84 -14.21 -4.16
C TRP A 159 9.94 -13.19 -3.91
N GLU A 160 10.61 -13.25 -2.76
CA GLU A 160 11.45 -12.18 -2.22
C GLU A 160 12.93 -12.53 -2.19
N TYR A 161 13.78 -11.49 -2.22
CA TYR A 161 15.24 -11.62 -2.27
C TYR A 161 15.84 -12.47 -1.14
N THR A 162 15.13 -12.60 -0.01
CA THR A 162 15.52 -13.45 1.13
C THR A 162 15.63 -14.93 0.75
N GLY A 163 14.86 -15.41 -0.24
CA GLY A 163 14.98 -16.79 -0.72
C GLY A 163 16.20 -17.08 -1.57
N ASN A 164 16.92 -16.04 -2.02
CA ASN A 164 18.17 -16.22 -2.76
C ASN A 164 19.36 -16.48 -1.85
N ILE A 165 19.27 -16.19 -0.55
CA ILE A 165 20.40 -16.30 0.39
C ILE A 165 21.06 -17.69 0.35
N PRO A 166 20.32 -18.81 0.34
CA PRO A 166 20.93 -20.15 0.24
C PRO A 166 21.65 -20.42 -1.08
N LEU A 167 21.38 -19.64 -2.14
CA LEU A 167 22.00 -19.77 -3.46
C LEU A 167 23.33 -19.00 -3.56
N ILE A 168 23.63 -18.11 -2.61
CA ILE A 168 24.83 -17.27 -2.60
C ILE A 168 25.94 -17.98 -1.84
N SER A 169 26.78 -18.73 -2.55
CA SER A 169 28.00 -19.33 -1.97
C SER A 169 29.06 -18.27 -1.68
N SER A 170 29.29 -17.38 -2.64
CA SER A 170 30.09 -16.16 -2.52
C SER A 170 29.52 -15.07 -3.41
N ALA A 171 29.76 -13.80 -3.07
CA ALA A 171 29.31 -12.68 -3.89
C ALA A 171 29.84 -12.76 -5.34
N LYS A 172 31.11 -13.17 -5.50
CA LYS A 172 31.75 -13.33 -6.82
C LYS A 172 31.04 -14.40 -7.66
N ASN A 173 30.83 -15.59 -7.11
CA ASN A 173 30.22 -16.70 -7.85
C ASN A 173 28.75 -16.39 -8.17
N PHE A 174 28.02 -15.80 -7.22
CA PHE A 174 26.62 -15.44 -7.43
C PHE A 174 26.44 -14.39 -8.53
N LEU A 175 27.35 -13.41 -8.63
CA LEU A 175 27.34 -12.42 -9.71
C LEU A 175 27.69 -13.06 -11.06
N HIS A 176 28.69 -13.92 -11.09
CA HIS A 176 29.12 -14.62 -12.30
C HIS A 176 28.02 -15.54 -12.85
N ASP A 177 27.34 -16.26 -11.98
CA ASP A 177 26.33 -17.27 -12.34
C ASP A 177 24.90 -16.71 -12.31
N TYR A 178 24.71 -15.41 -12.16
CA TYR A 178 23.38 -14.84 -11.88
C TYR A 178 22.32 -15.20 -12.93
N ILE A 179 22.69 -15.12 -14.22
CA ILE A 179 21.81 -15.44 -15.34
C ILE A 179 21.48 -16.93 -15.35
N THR A 180 22.43 -17.81 -15.05
CA THR A 180 22.20 -19.26 -15.03
C THR A 180 21.39 -19.70 -13.81
N LEU A 181 21.41 -18.91 -12.73
CA LEU A 181 20.60 -19.11 -11.54
C LEU A 181 19.15 -18.64 -11.71
N GLU A 182 18.80 -17.89 -12.77
CA GLU A 182 17.46 -17.30 -12.99
C GLU A 182 16.28 -18.25 -12.73
N PRO A 183 16.29 -19.54 -13.18
CA PRO A 183 15.18 -20.46 -12.92
C PRO A 183 14.96 -20.81 -11.44
N ARG A 184 15.98 -20.56 -10.60
CA ARG A 184 16.01 -20.85 -9.17
C ARG A 184 15.92 -19.60 -8.31
N LEU A 185 16.07 -18.41 -8.90
CA LEU A 185 15.96 -17.15 -8.19
C LEU A 185 14.52 -16.90 -7.73
N ALA A 186 14.37 -16.17 -6.63
CA ALA A 186 13.11 -15.61 -6.21
C ALA A 186 12.51 -14.75 -7.33
N ARG A 187 11.17 -14.75 -7.45
CA ARG A 187 10.48 -14.10 -8.58
C ARG A 187 10.81 -12.63 -8.74
N HIS A 188 10.95 -11.86 -7.67
CA HIS A 188 11.38 -10.46 -7.77
C HIS A 188 12.79 -10.32 -8.35
N SER A 189 13.67 -11.28 -8.14
CA SER A 189 15.07 -11.19 -8.58
C SER A 189 15.26 -11.52 -10.05
N ILE A 190 14.29 -12.16 -10.69
CA ILE A 190 14.32 -12.44 -12.14
C ILE A 190 14.34 -11.13 -12.95
N THR A 191 13.62 -10.10 -12.49
CA THR A 191 13.47 -8.82 -13.19
C THR A 191 14.41 -7.72 -12.69
N HIS A 192 15.29 -8.01 -11.73
CA HIS A 192 16.09 -7.00 -11.04
C HIS A 192 17.56 -7.44 -10.88
N PRO A 193 18.51 -6.48 -10.84
CA PRO A 193 19.91 -6.79 -10.57
C PRO A 193 20.13 -7.46 -9.19
N PRO A 194 21.21 -8.23 -9.00
CA PRO A 194 21.51 -9.00 -7.78
C PRO A 194 21.76 -8.17 -6.51
N GLY A 195 21.76 -6.84 -6.59
CA GLY A 195 22.23 -5.95 -5.53
C GLY A 195 21.52 -6.16 -4.19
N TYR A 196 20.20 -6.33 -4.20
CA TYR A 196 19.43 -6.57 -2.97
C TYR A 196 19.73 -7.94 -2.34
N SER A 197 19.87 -8.99 -3.15
CA SER A 197 20.26 -10.33 -2.68
C SER A 197 21.64 -10.30 -2.01
N LEU A 198 22.60 -9.56 -2.58
CA LEU A 198 23.94 -9.41 -2.02
C LEU A 198 23.95 -8.59 -0.74
N LEU A 199 23.19 -7.49 -0.68
CA LEU A 199 23.04 -6.70 0.53
C LEU A 199 22.55 -7.59 1.69
N LEU A 200 21.46 -8.33 1.46
CA LEU A 200 20.90 -9.25 2.45
C LEU A 200 21.89 -10.37 2.83
N TYR A 201 22.67 -10.89 1.87
CA TYR A 201 23.72 -11.87 2.15
C TYR A 201 24.80 -11.32 3.07
N PHE A 202 25.28 -10.10 2.84
CA PHE A 202 26.28 -9.49 3.72
C PHE A 202 25.71 -9.25 5.12
N PHE A 203 24.47 -8.79 5.24
CA PHE A 203 23.81 -8.67 6.54
C PHE A 203 23.62 -10.02 7.24
N HIS A 204 23.32 -11.09 6.51
CA HIS A 204 23.20 -12.43 7.07
C HIS A 204 24.55 -12.99 7.59
N LYS A 205 25.67 -12.45 7.09
CA LYS A 205 27.03 -12.85 7.49
C LYS A 205 27.61 -12.02 8.65
N LEU A 206 26.98 -10.90 9.02
CA LEU A 206 27.32 -10.10 10.20
C LEU A 206 26.78 -10.77 11.47
#